data_AF-A0A536GJW3-F1
#
_entry.id   AF-A0A536GJW3-F1
#
_cell.length_a   1.000
_cell.length_b   1.000
_cell.length_c   1.000
_cell.angle_alpha   90.00
_cell.angle_beta   90.00
_cell.angle_gamma   90.00
#
_symmetry.space_group_name_H-M   'P 1'
#
loop_
_entity.id
_entity.type
_entity.pdbx_description
1 polymer ?
#
loop_
_entity_poly.entity_id
_entity_poly.type
_entity_poly.pdbx_seq_one_letter_code
_entity_poly.pdbx_strand_id
1 'polypeptide(L)' 'PNGVSETFADLIDETLYTPLFVGDTNGKIVPALATEVPTVANGDVSADLKTWTYKIRPGVTWTDGQPVD' A
#
# COMPACT_ATOMS: atom_id res chain seq x y z
N PRO A 1 -26.01 14.30 3.25
CA PRO A 1 -25.34 15.38 4.02
C PRO A 1 -24.29 14.94 5.05
N ASN A 2 -23.84 13.68 5.08
CA ASN A 2 -22.79 13.20 6.02
C ASN A 2 -21.65 12.43 5.31
N GLY A 3 -21.49 12.58 4.00
CA GLY A 3 -20.50 11.81 3.21
C GLY A 3 -19.50 12.66 2.45
N VAL A 4 -19.34 13.94 2.83
CA VAL A 4 -18.43 14.88 2.14
C VAL A 4 -17.19 15.23 2.97
N SER A 5 -17.28 15.19 4.31
CA SER A 5 -16.14 15.45 5.19
C SER A 5 -15.15 14.29 5.21
N GLU A 6 -15.67 13.05 5.27
CA GLU A 6 -14.85 11.83 5.23
C GLU A 6 -14.14 11.72 3.88
N THR A 7 -14.86 11.88 2.76
CA THR A 7 -14.24 11.80 1.43
C THR A 7 -13.18 12.87 1.17
N PHE A 8 -13.33 14.08 1.73
CA PHE A 8 -12.31 15.12 1.56
C PHE A 8 -11.08 14.84 2.43
N ALA A 9 -11.27 14.36 3.66
CA ALA A 9 -10.16 13.92 4.50
C ALA A 9 -9.41 12.75 3.84
N ASP A 10 -10.13 11.77 3.28
CA ASP A 10 -9.56 10.64 2.56
C ASP A 10 -8.72 11.09 1.35
N LEU A 11 -9.20 12.09 0.60
CA LEU A 11 -8.45 12.66 -0.52
C LEU A 11 -7.16 13.36 -0.06
N ILE A 12 -7.19 14.06 1.08
CA ILE A 12 -5.99 14.69 1.64
C ILE A 12 -5.02 13.62 2.14
N ASP A 13 -5.51 12.57 2.81
CA ASP A 13 -4.66 11.47 3.29
C ASP A 13 -3.95 10.75 2.13
N GLU A 14 -4.61 10.57 0.98
CA GLU A 14 -3.98 10.00 -0.22
C GLU A 14 -2.86 10.90 -0.79
N THR A 15 -2.88 12.22 -0.52
CA THR A 15 -1.77 13.11 -0.90
C THR A 15 -0.60 13.08 0.08
N LEU A 16 -0.82 12.64 1.33
CA LEU A 16 0.17 12.64 2.40
C LEU A 16 0.83 11.28 2.60
N TYR A 17 0.09 10.19 2.38
CA TYR A 17 0.53 8.83 2.63
C TYR A 17 0.55 8.01 1.35
N THR A 18 1.60 7.21 1.19
CA THR A 18 1.67 6.23 0.10
C THR A 18 1.19 4.87 0.60
N PRO A 19 0.14 4.27 0.03
CA PRO A 19 -0.29 2.92 0.40
C PRO A 19 0.68 1.86 -0.12
N LEU A 20 0.57 0.62 0.36
CA LEU A 20 1.35 -0.51 -0.17
C LEU A 20 1.04 -0.80 -1.64
N PHE A 21 -0.22 -0.62 -2.03
CA PHE A 21 -0.73 -0.89 -3.36
C PHE A 21 -1.71 0.19 -3.80
N VAL A 22 -1.81 0.39 -5.12
CA VAL A 22 -2.81 1.29 -5.74
C VAL A 22 -3.54 0.56 -6.86
N GLY A 23 -4.73 1.04 -7.22
CA GLY A 23 -5.41 0.61 -8.44
C GLY A 23 -4.89 1.38 -9.65
N ASP A 24 -4.63 0.68 -10.75
CA ASP A 24 -4.39 1.33 -12.04
C ASP A 24 -5.70 1.72 -12.74
N THR A 25 -5.60 2.37 -13.90
CA THR A 25 -6.75 2.83 -14.70
C THR A 25 -7.62 1.69 -15.25
N ASN A 26 -7.14 0.45 -15.20
CA ASN A 26 -7.88 -0.75 -15.61
C ASN A 26 -8.48 -1.48 -14.40
N GLY A 27 -8.34 -0.94 -13.18
CA GLY A 27 -8.80 -1.56 -11.94
C GLY A 27 -7.91 -2.69 -11.45
N LYS A 28 -6.67 -2.81 -11.95
CA LYS A 28 -5.71 -3.80 -11.47
C LYS A 28 -4.94 -3.26 -10.27
N ILE A 29 -4.78 -4.09 -9.25
CA ILE A 29 -3.90 -3.78 -8.11
C ILE A 29 -2.44 -3.86 -8.57
N VAL A 30 -1.70 -2.77 -8.36
CA VAL A 30 -0.28 -2.66 -8.69
C VAL A 30 0.53 -2.20 -7.47
N PRO A 31 1.83 -2.56 -7.38
CA PRO A 31 2.67 -2.12 -6.28
C PRO A 31 2.80 -0.59 -6.21
N ALA A 32 2.57 -0.04 -5.02
CA ALA A 32 2.96 1.31 -4.65
C ALA A 32 4.14 1.21 -3.68
N LEU A 33 4.00 1.44 -2.38
CA LEU A 33 5.15 1.37 -1.45
C LEU A 33 5.81 -0.02 -1.38
N ALA A 34 5.04 -1.10 -1.60
CA ALA A 34 5.56 -2.45 -1.68
C ALA A 34 6.34 -2.69 -2.99
N THR A 35 7.28 -3.65 -2.99
CA THR A 35 8.03 -4.03 -4.20
C THR A 35 7.23 -4.88 -5.17
N GLU A 36 6.29 -5.68 -4.66
CA GLU A 36 5.46 -6.59 -5.44
C GLU A 36 4.12 -6.88 -4.73
N VAL A 37 3.13 -7.36 -5.49
CA VAL A 37 1.87 -7.84 -4.92
C VAL A 37 2.09 -9.25 -4.38
N PRO A 38 1.82 -9.51 -3.09
CA PRO A 38 2.05 -10.82 -2.50
C PRO A 38 1.09 -11.84 -3.10
N THR A 39 1.60 -13.03 -3.38
CA THR A 39 0.82 -14.16 -3.91
C THR A 39 1.24 -15.46 -3.25
N VAL A 40 0.44 -16.52 -3.43
CA VAL A 40 0.88 -17.86 -3.04
C VAL A 40 2.03 -18.34 -3.93
N ALA A 41 2.00 -17.97 -5.22
CA ALA A 41 2.99 -18.43 -6.20
C ALA A 41 4.40 -17.90 -5.96
N ASN A 42 4.53 -16.64 -5.50
CA ASN A 42 5.82 -16.05 -5.13
C ASN A 42 6.20 -16.32 -3.65
N GLY A 43 5.37 -17.09 -2.92
CA GLY A 43 5.64 -17.52 -1.54
C GLY A 43 5.36 -16.45 -0.48
N ASP A 44 4.88 -15.27 -0.86
CA ASP A 44 4.60 -14.18 0.07
C ASP A 44 3.25 -14.36 0.78
N VAL A 45 2.38 -15.23 0.29
CA VAL A 45 1.16 -15.65 0.96
C VAL A 45 1.26 -17.13 1.28
N SER A 46 1.06 -17.50 2.55
CA SER A 46 1.05 -18.90 2.96
C SER A 46 -0.07 -19.68 2.26
N ALA A 47 0.13 -20.98 2.06
CA ALA A 47 -0.86 -21.83 1.39
C ALA A 47 -2.22 -21.89 2.12
N ASP A 48 -2.23 -21.65 3.43
CA ASP A 48 -3.45 -21.56 4.24
C ASP A 48 -4.06 -20.14 4.28
N LEU A 49 -3.45 -19.19 3.56
CA LEU A 49 -3.83 -17.77 3.43
C LEU A 49 -3.81 -16.97 4.73
N LYS A 50 -3.19 -17.49 5.79
CA LYS A 50 -3.16 -16.86 7.12
C LYS A 50 -1.90 -16.05 7.39
N THR A 51 -0.91 -16.11 6.53
CA THR A 51 0.34 -15.36 6.66
C THR A 51 0.63 -14.65 5.36
N TRP A 52 0.90 -13.35 5.46
CA TRP A 52 1.19 -12.46 4.34
C TRP A 52 2.50 -11.74 4.66
N THR A 53 3.44 -11.79 3.73
CA THR A 53 4.72 -11.09 3.80
C THR A 53 4.70 -9.95 2.79
N TYR A 54 4.88 -8.73 3.29
CA TYR A 54 4.97 -7.53 2.47
C TYR A 54 6.41 -7.06 2.43
N LYS A 55 6.92 -6.78 1.24
CA LYS A 55 8.29 -6.29 1.03
C LYS A 55 8.23 -4.80 0.69
N ILE A 56 8.82 -3.97 1.53
CA ILE A 56 8.87 -2.51 1.33
C ILE A 56 10.04 -2.16 0.41
N ARG A 57 9.86 -1.15 -0.45
CA ARG A 57 10.97 -0.65 -1.29
C ARG A 57 12.16 -0.22 -0.41
N PRO A 58 13.40 -0.56 -0.82
CA PRO A 58 14.57 -0.13 -0.07
C PRO A 58 14.78 1.38 -0.17
N GLY A 59 15.29 1.99 0.91
CA GLY A 59 15.67 3.40 0.93
C GLY A 59 14.50 4.38 1.00
N VAL A 60 13.29 3.91 1.36
CA VAL A 60 12.17 4.81 1.64
C VAL A 60 12.36 5.43 3.03
N THR A 61 12.09 6.73 3.12
CA THR A 61 12.13 7.48 4.37
C THR A 61 10.82 8.22 4.60
N TRP A 62 10.45 8.38 5.86
CA TRP A 62 9.46 9.34 6.29
C TRP A 62 9.93 10.78 6.02
N THR A 63 9.00 11.72 6.05
CA THR A 63 9.28 13.14 5.78
C THR A 63 10.19 13.80 6.83
N ASP A 64 10.31 13.19 8.01
CA ASP A 64 11.25 13.58 9.07
C ASP A 64 12.65 12.94 8.92
N GLY A 65 12.86 12.15 7.86
CA GLY A 65 14.11 11.49 7.54
C GLY A 65 14.33 10.13 8.19
N GLN A 66 13.39 9.62 9.01
CA GLN A 66 13.49 8.27 9.55
C GLN A 66 13.29 7.24 8.43
N PRO A 67 14.04 6.12 8.42
CA PRO A 67 13.78 5.04 7.48
C PRO A 67 12.40 4.43 7.73
N VAL A 68 11.79 3.92 6.67
CA VAL A 68 10.62 3.03 6.79
C VAL A 68 11.15 1.61 7.04
N ASP A 69 10.78 1.04 8.19
CA ASP A 69 11.13 -0.31 8.65
C ASP A 69 9.99 -1.33 8.46
#